data_AF-A0A5C8MBY5-F1
#
_entry.id   AF-A0A5C8MBY5-F1
#
_cell.length_a   1.000
_cell.length_b   1.000
_cell.length_c   1.000
_cell.angle_alpha   90.00
_cell.angle_beta   90.00
_cell.angle_gamma   90.00
#
_symmetry.space_group_name_H-M   'P 1'
#
loop_
_entity.id
_entity.type
_entity.pdbx_description
1 polymer ?
#
loop_
_entity_poly.entity_id
_entity_poly.type
_entity_poly.pdbx_seq_one_letter_code
_entity_poly.pdbx_strand_id
1 'polypeptide(L)'
;MKEKIIETSIELFDRKGFKETSVQEIVEAIGVTKGAFYYYFKSKEELLKDICISYIEDLLEQQQRILQDSEKSCTEKLYEIVYMLIRNIKA
;
A
#
# COMPACT_ATOMS: atom_id res chain seq x y z
N MET A 1 -1.46 13.29 -8.56
CA MET A 1 -2.81 12.76 -8.87
C MET A 1 -2.86 11.24 -8.69
N LYS A 2 -1.89 10.48 -9.25
CA LYS A 2 -1.76 9.03 -8.98
C LYS A 2 -1.82 8.70 -7.48
N GLU A 3 -1.01 9.38 -6.66
CA GLU A 3 -0.98 9.22 -5.19
C GLU A 3 -2.34 9.50 -4.54
N LYS A 4 -3.00 10.62 -4.88
CA LYS A 4 -4.34 10.92 -4.37
C LYS A 4 -5.36 9.82 -4.69
N ILE A 5 -5.31 9.25 -5.89
CA ILE A 5 -6.15 8.11 -6.26
C ILE A 5 -5.85 6.90 -5.38
N ILE A 6 -4.57 6.62 -5.11
CA ILE A 6 -4.14 5.53 -4.23
C ILE A 6 -4.65 5.75 -2.80
N GLU A 7 -4.36 6.90 -2.19
CA GLU A 7 -4.72 7.22 -0.80
C GLU A 7 -6.22 7.11 -0.57
N THR A 8 -7.02 7.81 -1.39
CA THR A 8 -8.49 7.76 -1.27
C THR A 8 -9.04 6.36 -1.54
N SER A 9 -8.43 5.59 -2.44
CA SER A 9 -8.87 4.21 -2.69
C SER A 9 -8.57 3.29 -1.51
N ILE A 10 -7.42 3.44 -0.84
CA ILE A 10 -7.09 2.70 0.39
C ILE A 10 -8.15 2.99 1.47
N GLU A 11 -8.49 4.26 1.70
CA GLU A 11 -9.51 4.64 2.68
C GLU A 11 -10.89 4.04 2.36
N LEU A 12 -11.30 4.06 1.09
CA LEU A 12 -12.57 3.49 0.66
C LEU A 12 -12.57 1.96 0.77
N PHE A 13 -11.47 1.31 0.40
CA PHE A 13 -11.32 -0.14 0.52
C PHE A 13 -11.33 -0.59 1.98
N ASP A 14 -10.73 0.17 2.90
CA ASP A 14 -10.75 -0.12 4.33
C ASP A 14 -12.18 0.02 4.91
N ARG A 15 -12.90 1.07 4.53
CA ARG A 15 -14.24 1.36 5.07
C ARG A 15 -15.35 0.46 4.53
N LYS A 16 -15.31 0.11 3.24
CA LYS A 16 -16.43 -0.56 2.54
C LYS A 16 -16.04 -1.92 1.96
N GLY A 17 -14.74 -2.21 1.88
CA GLY A 17 -14.21 -3.36 1.16
C GLY A 17 -13.95 -3.07 -0.31
N PHE A 18 -12.94 -3.76 -0.87
CA PHE A 18 -12.53 -3.62 -2.26
C PHE A 18 -13.67 -3.90 -3.25
N LYS A 19 -14.43 -4.98 -3.06
CA LYS A 19 -15.50 -5.39 -4.01
C LYS A 19 -16.60 -4.35 -4.11
N GLU A 20 -17.02 -3.80 -2.97
CA GLU A 20 -18.12 -2.83 -2.87
C GLU A 20 -17.73 -1.41 -3.28
N THR A 21 -16.44 -1.11 -3.40
CA THR A 21 -15.95 0.20 -3.85
C THR A 21 -15.88 0.24 -5.37
N SER A 22 -16.53 1.23 -6.00
CA SER A 22 -16.50 1.44 -7.45
C SER A 22 -15.50 2.51 -7.87
N VAL A 23 -15.03 2.46 -9.12
CA VAL A 23 -14.20 3.53 -9.71
C VAL A 23 -14.95 4.87 -9.71
N GLN A 24 -16.29 4.85 -9.81
CA GLN A 24 -17.10 6.07 -9.75
C GLN A 24 -17.00 6.75 -8.37
N GLU A 25 -17.17 5.98 -7.29
CA GLU A 25 -17.05 6.50 -5.92
C GLU A 25 -15.65 7.08 -5.65
N ILE A 26 -14.60 6.41 -6.14
CA ILE A 26 -13.22 6.89 -5.99
C ILE A 26 -13.04 8.25 -6.66
N VAL A 27 -13.48 8.40 -7.92
CA VAL A 27 -13.27 9.66 -8.64
C VAL A 27 -14.16 10.79 -8.12
N GLU A 28 -15.37 10.47 -7.64
CA GLU A 28 -16.25 11.42 -6.96
C GLU A 28 -15.65 11.93 -5.66
N ALA A 29 -15.06 11.05 -4.85
CA ALA A 29 -14.41 11.42 -3.59
C ALA A 29 -13.24 12.41 -3.77
N ILE A 30 -12.56 12.35 -4.92
CA ILE A 30 -11.40 13.21 -5.25
C ILE A 30 -11.80 14.40 -6.12
N GLY A 31 -13.02 14.42 -6.66
CA GLY A 31 -13.51 15.46 -7.57
C GLY A 31 -12.88 15.42 -8.97
N VAL A 32 -12.61 14.22 -9.49
CA VAL A 32 -12.01 14.00 -10.83
C VAL A 32 -12.92 13.16 -11.72
N THR A 33 -12.55 13.03 -13.00
CA THR A 33 -13.30 12.22 -13.96
C THR A 33 -12.79 10.77 -13.99
N LYS A 34 -13.62 9.84 -14.47
CA LYS A 34 -13.18 8.48 -14.81
C LYS A 34 -12.02 8.46 -15.81
N GLY A 35 -12.01 9.38 -16.78
CA GLY A 35 -10.91 9.51 -17.73
C GLY A 35 -9.57 9.80 -17.04
N ALA A 36 -9.56 10.63 -16.01
CA ALA A 36 -8.37 10.89 -15.20
C ALA A 36 -7.91 9.65 -14.43
N PHE A 37 -8.83 8.83 -13.92
CA PHE A 37 -8.50 7.54 -13.32
C PHE A 37 -7.84 6.59 -14.33
N TYR A 38 -8.50 6.40 -15.48
CA TYR A 38 -8.05 5.45 -16.51
C TYR A 38 -6.76 5.87 -17.22
N TYR A 39 -6.34 7.13 -17.07
CA TYR A 39 -5.01 7.58 -17.47
C TYR A 39 -3.90 6.95 -16.61
N TYR A 40 -4.15 6.73 -15.32
CA TYR A 40 -3.16 6.16 -14.39
C TYR A 40 -3.33 4.64 -14.18
N PHE A 41 -4.56 4.15 -14.18
CA PHE A 41 -4.88 2.75 -13.87
C PHE A 41 -5.94 2.22 -14.84
N LYS A 42 -5.65 1.14 -15.54
CA LYS A 42 -6.56 0.48 -16.49
C LYS A 42 -7.74 -0.17 -15.80
N SER A 43 -7.61 -0.54 -14.52
CA SER A 43 -8.71 -1.07 -13.72
C SER A 43 -8.52 -0.86 -12.22
N LYS A 44 -9.56 -1.17 -11.44
CA LYS A 44 -9.52 -1.15 -9.97
C LYS A 44 -8.57 -2.23 -9.42
N GLU A 45 -8.47 -3.35 -10.12
CA GLU A 45 -7.57 -4.46 -9.80
C GLU A 45 -6.10 -4.09 -10.06
N GLU A 46 -5.81 -3.36 -11.14
CA GLU A 46 -4.45 -2.84 -11.38
C GLU A 46 -4.05 -1.84 -10.30
N LEU A 47 -4.97 -0.94 -9.92
CA LEU A 47 -4.75 -0.05 -8.78
C LEU A 47 -4.46 -0.81 -7.49
N LEU A 48 -5.28 -1.82 -7.14
CA LEU A 48 -5.03 -2.63 -5.95
C LEU A 48 -3.68 -3.36 -6.02
N LYS A 49 -3.33 -3.88 -7.20
CA LYS A 49 -2.04 -4.53 -7.42
C LYS A 49 -0.88 -3.56 -7.17
N ASP A 50 -0.95 -2.35 -7.71
CA ASP A 50 0.05 -1.29 -7.49
C ASP A 50 0.18 -0.96 -5.99
N ILE A 51 -0.94 -0.85 -5.28
CA ILE A 51 -0.97 -0.62 -3.82
C ILE A 51 -0.25 -1.76 -3.09
N CYS A 52 -0.58 -3.02 -3.39
CA CYS A 52 0.03 -4.18 -2.74
C CYS A 52 1.53 -4.29 -3.04
N ILE A 53 1.95 -4.01 -4.28
CA ILE A 53 3.36 -4.06 -4.67
C ILE A 53 4.14 -3.00 -3.90
N SER A 54 3.67 -1.75 -3.89
CA SER A 54 4.34 -0.66 -3.15
C SER A 54 4.51 -1.02 -1.68
N TYR A 55 3.47 -1.57 -1.04
CA TYR A 55 3.54 -2.00 0.35
C TYR A 55 4.58 -3.13 0.58
N ILE A 56 4.65 -4.10 -0.32
CA ILE A 56 5.63 -5.20 -0.23
C ILE A 56 7.05 -4.66 -0.44
N GLU A 57 7.25 -3.75 -1.38
CA GLU A 57 8.55 -3.11 -1.63
C GLU A 57 9.03 -2.36 -0.39
N ASP A 58 8.16 -1.56 0.25
CA ASP A 58 8.48 -0.85 1.49
C ASP A 58 8.86 -1.81 2.64
N LEU A 59 8.17 -2.95 2.76
CA LEU A 59 8.50 -3.98 3.75
C LEU A 59 9.87 -4.62 3.48
N LEU A 60 10.16 -4.94 2.22
CA LEU A 60 11.42 -5.55 1.82
C LEU A 60 12.59 -4.58 2.05
N GLU A 61 12.41 -3.30 1.77
CA GLU A 61 13.42 -2.29 2.06
C GLU A 61 13.71 -2.15 3.56
N GLN A 62 12.68 -2.14 4.40
CA GLN A 62 12.86 -2.13 5.86
C GLN A 62 13.61 -3.37 6.34
N GLN A 63 13.24 -4.54 5.83
CA GLN A 63 13.93 -5.79 6.14
C GLN A 63 15.40 -5.74 5.71
N GLN A 64 15.68 -5.24 4.50
CA GLN A 64 17.04 -5.14 3.98
C GLN A 64 17.90 -4.22 4.84
N ARG A 65 17.36 -3.09 5.31
CA ARG A 65 18.05 -2.19 6.26
C ARG A 65 18.43 -2.90 7.55
N ILE A 66 17.55 -3.75 8.10
CA ILE A 66 17.84 -4.54 9.30
C ILE A 66 18.94 -5.58 9.02
N LEU A 67 18.86 -6.27 7.88
CA LEU A 67 19.82 -7.32 7.52
C LEU A 67 21.23 -6.78 7.25
N GLN A 68 21.33 -5.58 6.66
CA GLN A 68 22.60 -4.94 6.31
C GLN A 68 23.31 -4.28 7.51
N ASP A 69 22.65 -4.17 8.66
CA ASP A 69 23.25 -3.61 9.87
C ASP A 69 24.34 -4.56 10.41
N SER A 70 25.61 -4.18 10.28
CA SER A 70 26.76 -4.99 10.71
C SER A 70 26.97 -4.98 12.23
N GLU A 71 26.36 -4.05 12.95
CA GLU A 71 26.50 -3.94 14.41
C GLU A 71 25.56 -4.90 15.15
N LYS A 72 24.51 -5.40 14.48
CA LYS A 72 23.52 -6.32 15.03
C LYS A 72 23.90 -7.79 14.85
N SER A 73 23.75 -8.57 15.91
CA SER A 73 23.76 -10.03 15.88
C SER A 73 22.58 -10.61 15.08
N CYS A 74 22.68 -11.87 14.69
CA CYS A 74 21.59 -12.57 13.99
C CYS A 74 20.29 -12.61 14.81
N THR A 75 20.38 -12.75 16.14
CA THR A 75 19.22 -12.79 17.02
C THR A 75 18.52 -11.44 17.10
N GLU A 76 19.29 -10.34 17.17
CA GLU A 76 18.73 -8.98 17.14
C GLU A 76 18.04 -8.69 15.81
N LYS A 77 18.65 -9.10 14.69
CA LYS A 77 18.02 -8.97 13.36
C LYS A 77 16.72 -9.73 13.26
N LEU A 78 16.67 -10.96 13.78
CA LEU A 78 15.44 -11.77 13.81
C LEU A 78 14.36 -11.09 14.65
N TYR A 79 14.71 -10.59 15.84
CA TYR A 79 13.78 -9.87 16.71
C TYR A 79 13.21 -8.63 16.03
N GLU A 80 14.06 -7.79 15.44
CA GLU A 80 13.67 -6.57 14.72
C GLU A 80 12.77 -6.87 13.51
N ILE A 81 13.08 -7.91 12.72
CA ILE A 81 12.22 -8.30 11.60
C ILE A 81 10.85 -8.76 12.10
N VAL A 82 10.78 -9.58 13.15
CA VAL A 82 9.50 -10.02 13.72
C VAL A 82 8.72 -8.83 14.28
N TYR A 83 9.40 -7.92 14.99
CA TYR A 83 8.79 -6.71 15.53
C TYR A 83 8.25 -5.79 14.41
N MET A 84 9.05 -5.57 13.37
CA MET A 84 8.68 -4.83 12.16
C MET A 84 7.42 -5.43 11.51
N LEU A 85 7.37 -6.75 11.31
CA LEU A 85 6.20 -7.41 10.71
C LEU A 85 4.94 -7.23 11.56
N ILE A 86 5.04 -7.38 12.89
CA ILE A 86 3.90 -7.23 13.80
C ILE A 86 3.39 -5.77 13.83
N ARG A 87 4.31 -4.79 13.83
CA ARG A 87 3.94 -3.38 13.84
C ARG A 87 3.21 -2.94 12.57
N ASN A 88 3.61 -3.48 11.41
CA ASN A 88 2.97 -3.17 10.13
C ASN A 88 1.57 -3.80 9.96
N ILE A 89 1.16 -4.73 10.82
CA ILE A 89 -0.19 -5.34 10.79
C ILE A 89 -1.24 -4.46 11.50
N LYS A 90 -0.83 -3.57 12.42
CA LYS A 90 -1.76 -2.70 13.14
C LYS A 90 -1.89 -1.36 12.41
N ALA A 91 -3.07 -1.12 11.83
CA ALA A 91 -3.60 0.22 11.59
C ALA A 91 -3.95 0.90 12.92
#